data_AF-A0A7F8REP5-F1
#
_entry.id   AF-A0A7F8REP5-F1
#
_cell.length_a   1.000
_cell.length_b   1.000
_cell.length_c   1.000
_cell.angle_alpha   90.00
_cell.angle_beta   90.00
_cell.angle_gamma   90.00
#
_symmetry.space_group_name_H-M   'P 1'
#
loop_
_entity.id
_entity.type
_entity.pdbx_description
1 polymer ?
#
loop_
_entity_poly.entity_id
_entity_poly.type
_entity_poly.pdbx_seq_one_letter_code
_entity_poly.pdbx_strand_id
1 'polypeptide(L)'
;MQPNWDTIPGPLCVPLVDRFISLLKDIHVTSCAYYKETLLNDIRRAREKYQGDELAKELARIRLRLDNTEVLTSDIIVNLLLSYRDIQDYDAMVKLVETLEMLPTCDLADQHNIKFHYAFALNR
;
A
#
# COMPACT_ATOMS: atom_id res chain seq x y z
N MET A 1 37.04 27.78 30.44
CA MET A 1 36.46 26.53 30.98
C MET A 1 35.60 25.91 29.89
N GLN A 2 36.04 24.80 29.29
CA GLN A 2 35.24 24.06 28.31
C GLN A 2 34.19 23.23 29.06
N PRO A 3 32.91 23.24 28.65
CA PRO A 3 31.91 22.38 29.25
C PRO A 3 32.20 20.94 28.81
N ASN A 4 32.49 20.08 29.79
CA ASN A 4 32.67 18.65 29.59
C ASN A 4 31.30 17.99 29.40
N TRP A 5 31.00 17.54 28.19
CA TRP A 5 29.75 16.84 27.84
C TRP A 5 29.74 15.37 28.30
N ASP A 6 30.82 14.86 28.90
CA ASP A 6 30.89 13.49 29.42
C ASP A 6 30.06 13.25 30.69
N THR A 7 29.30 14.28 31.15
CA THR A 7 28.36 14.18 32.28
C THR A 7 26.89 14.14 31.81
N ILE A 8 26.64 13.84 30.53
CA ILE A 8 25.29 13.47 30.07
C ILE A 8 24.92 12.15 30.75
N PRO A 9 23.72 12.00 31.34
CA PRO A 9 23.32 10.78 32.01
C PRO A 9 23.10 9.67 30.96
N GLY A 10 24.18 8.99 30.59
CA GLY A 10 24.18 7.83 29.71
C GLY A 10 23.11 6.76 30.02
N PRO A 11 22.73 6.52 31.30
CA PRO A 11 21.66 5.59 31.64
C PRO A 11 20.24 6.09 31.39
N LEU A 12 20.01 7.42 31.32
CA LEU A 12 18.67 8.01 31.09
C LEU A 12 18.43 8.32 29.62
N CYS A 13 19.49 8.60 28.85
CA CYS A 13 19.37 8.86 27.42
C CYS A 13 18.96 7.61 26.62
N VAL A 14 19.49 6.42 26.95
CA VAL A 14 19.16 5.19 26.21
C VAL A 14 17.67 4.82 26.34
N PRO A 15 17.06 4.78 27.55
CA PRO A 15 15.63 4.51 27.70
C PRO A 15 14.71 5.56 27.03
N LEU A 16 15.14 6.83 27.00
CA LEU A 16 14.39 7.89 26.33
C LEU A 16 14.45 7.74 24.81
N VAL A 17 15.62 7.40 24.26
CA VAL A 17 15.80 7.11 22.83
C VAL A 17 14.98 5.89 22.43
N ASP A 18 15.02 4.80 23.21
CA ASP A 18 14.22 3.60 22.96
C ASP A 18 12.71 3.90 23.00
N ARG A 19 12.27 4.68 23.98
CA ARG A 19 10.87 5.12 24.07
C ARG A 19 10.47 6.00 22.89
N PHE A 20 11.34 6.90 22.44
CA PHE A 20 11.10 7.73 21.27
C PHE A 20 11.00 6.90 19.98
N ILE A 21 11.91 5.94 19.79
CA ILE A 21 11.88 4.99 18.67
C ILE A 21 10.58 4.17 18.70
N SER A 22 10.16 3.68 19.87
CA SER A 22 8.90 2.94 20.02
C SER A 22 7.69 3.80 19.61
N LEU A 23 7.62 5.04 20.08
CA LEU A 23 6.54 5.97 19.73
C LEU A 23 6.52 6.27 18.23
N LEU A 24 7.68 6.46 17.60
CA LEU A 24 7.76 6.66 16.15
C LEU A 24 7.30 5.42 15.37
N LYS A 25 7.66 4.22 15.82
CA LYS A 25 7.17 2.96 15.24
C LYS A 25 5.66 2.85 15.36
N ASP A 26 5.10 3.15 16.53
CA ASP A 26 3.65 3.10 16.77
C ASP A 26 2.90 4.10 15.87
N ILE A 27 3.45 5.31 15.67
CA ILE A 27 2.88 6.30 14.75
C ILE A 27 2.93 5.79 13.31
N HIS A 28 4.04 5.17 12.88
CA HIS A 28 4.16 4.61 11.53
C HIS A 28 3.17 3.46 11.30
N VAL A 29 3.03 2.54 12.27
CA VAL A 29 2.06 1.43 12.20
C VAL A 29 0.61 1.97 12.16
N THR A 30 0.29 2.94 13.01
CA THR A 30 -1.06 3.54 13.07
C THR A 30 -1.39 4.29 11.79
N SER A 31 -0.45 5.06 11.24
CA SER A 31 -0.65 5.77 9.96
C SER A 31 -0.78 4.80 8.79
N CYS A 32 0.05 3.76 8.69
CA CYS A 32 -0.05 2.73 7.68
C CYS A 32 -1.42 2.04 7.68
N ALA A 33 -1.92 1.67 8.87
CA ALA A 33 -3.27 1.08 9.02
C ALA A 33 -4.38 2.06 8.58
N TYR A 34 -4.27 3.34 8.92
CA TYR A 34 -5.21 4.36 8.48
C TYR A 34 -5.21 4.58 6.96
N TYR A 35 -4.03 4.65 6.34
CA TYR A 35 -3.90 4.80 4.89
C TYR A 35 -4.47 3.61 4.14
N LYS A 36 -4.20 2.39 4.62
CA LYS A 36 -4.78 1.15 4.10
C LYS A 36 -6.31 1.23 4.07
N GLU A 37 -6.91 1.54 5.21
CA GLU A 37 -8.37 1.62 5.35
C GLU A 37 -8.97 2.72 4.47
N THR A 38 -8.27 3.85 4.35
CA THR A 38 -8.69 4.95 3.46
C THR A 38 -8.71 4.52 2.00
N LEU A 39 -7.66 3.83 1.53
CA LEU A 39 -7.57 3.34 0.15
C LEU A 39 -8.66 2.31 -0.16
N LEU A 40 -8.89 1.35 0.75
CA LEU A 40 -9.96 0.36 0.59
C LEU A 40 -11.34 1.02 0.51
N ASN A 41 -11.59 2.01 1.37
CA ASN A 41 -12.84 2.77 1.34
C ASN A 41 -13.01 3.58 0.06
N ASP A 42 -11.93 4.19 -0.44
CA ASP A 42 -11.95 4.94 -1.69
C ASP A 42 -12.25 4.03 -2.89
N ILE A 43 -11.65 2.83 -2.94
CA ILE A 43 -11.94 1.83 -3.99
C ILE A 43 -13.42 1.41 -3.92
N ARG A 44 -13.92 1.06 -2.74
CA ARG A 44 -15.33 0.67 -2.55
C ARG A 44 -16.28 1.78 -3.03
N ARG A 45 -16.04 3.02 -2.57
CA ARG A 45 -16.87 4.17 -2.95
C ARG A 45 -16.78 4.47 -4.45
N ALA A 46 -15.62 4.27 -5.07
CA ALA A 46 -15.46 4.45 -6.52
C ALA A 46 -16.33 3.46 -7.29
N ARG A 47 -16.29 2.17 -6.92
CA ARG A 47 -17.12 1.12 -7.55
C ARG A 47 -18.62 1.34 -7.36
N GLU A 48 -19.04 1.89 -6.21
CA GLU A 48 -20.45 2.21 -5.95
C GLU A 48 -20.95 3.40 -6.78
N LYS A 49 -20.08 4.37 -7.07
CA LYS A 49 -20.45 5.65 -7.67
C LYS A 49 -20.22 5.72 -9.19
N TYR A 50 -19.21 5.04 -9.71
CA TYR A 50 -18.76 5.17 -11.09
C TYR A 50 -18.83 3.84 -11.83
N GLN A 51 -18.93 3.90 -13.16
CA GLN A 51 -18.92 2.73 -14.05
C GLN A 51 -18.15 3.05 -15.34
N GLY A 52 -17.71 2.01 -16.06
CA GLY A 52 -16.99 2.14 -17.33
C GLY A 52 -15.76 3.04 -17.23
N ASP A 53 -15.61 3.92 -18.22
CA ASP A 53 -14.46 4.85 -18.33
C ASP A 53 -14.30 5.78 -17.12
N GLU A 54 -15.40 6.18 -16.49
CA GLU A 54 -15.34 7.04 -15.29
C GLU A 54 -14.79 6.27 -14.09
N LEU A 55 -15.11 4.99 -13.96
CA LEU A 55 -14.49 4.14 -12.93
C LEU A 55 -13.00 3.93 -13.24
N ALA A 56 -12.63 3.70 -14.51
CA ALA A 56 -11.23 3.55 -14.90
C ALA A 56 -10.39 4.78 -14.51
N LYS A 57 -10.90 5.99 -14.76
CA LYS A 57 -10.24 7.26 -14.38
C LYS A 57 -10.07 7.38 -12.86
N GLU A 58 -11.08 7.04 -12.09
CA GLU A 58 -11.01 7.12 -10.63
C GLU A 58 -10.10 6.03 -10.03
N LEU A 59 -10.08 4.82 -10.60
CA LEU A 59 -9.12 3.77 -10.22
C LEU A 59 -7.68 4.20 -10.53
N ALA A 60 -7.43 4.86 -11.67
CA ALA A 60 -6.10 5.40 -11.99
C ALA A 60 -5.64 6.47 -10.98
N ARG A 61 -6.56 7.33 -10.52
CA ARG A 61 -6.28 8.31 -9.45
C ARG A 61 -5.95 7.65 -8.12
N ILE A 62 -6.67 6.59 -7.75
CA ILE A 62 -6.41 5.82 -6.53
C ILE A 62 -5.06 5.11 -6.64
N ARG A 63 -4.75 4.50 -7.79
CA ARG A 63 -3.46 3.83 -8.04
C ARG A 63 -2.28 4.80 -7.92
N LEU A 64 -2.40 6.00 -8.49
CA LEU A 64 -1.35 7.02 -8.36
C LEU A 64 -1.08 7.37 -6.89
N ARG A 65 -2.10 7.39 -6.03
CA ARG A 65 -1.92 7.59 -4.58
C ARG A 65 -1.23 6.39 -3.93
N LEU A 66 -1.61 5.17 -4.31
CA LEU A 66 -0.98 3.94 -3.83
C LEU A 66 0.53 3.94 -4.11
N ASP A 67 0.93 4.29 -5.34
CA ASP A 67 2.34 4.32 -5.77
C ASP A 67 3.22 5.28 -4.93
N ASN A 68 2.60 6.27 -4.27
CA ASN A 68 3.28 7.23 -3.39
C ASN A 68 3.29 6.81 -1.92
N THR A 69 2.67 5.69 -1.56
CA THR A 69 2.53 5.20 -0.19
C THR A 69 3.24 3.87 0.00
N GLU A 70 3.91 3.66 1.14
CA GLU A 70 4.55 2.37 1.49
C GLU A 70 3.54 1.28 1.89
N VAL A 71 2.25 1.50 1.68
CA VAL A 71 1.16 0.63 2.17
C VAL A 71 0.67 -0.27 1.04
N LEU A 72 1.44 -1.32 0.75
CA LEU A 72 1.12 -2.29 -0.28
C LEU A 72 0.70 -3.62 0.37
N THR A 73 -0.59 -3.94 0.32
CA THR A 73 -1.14 -5.17 0.93
C THR A 73 -2.01 -5.94 -0.06
N SER A 74 -2.05 -7.26 0.11
CA SER A 74 -2.80 -8.19 -0.76
C SER A 74 -4.25 -7.79 -0.99
N ASP A 75 -4.93 -7.33 0.06
CA ASP A 75 -6.34 -6.94 -0.01
C ASP A 75 -6.57 -5.68 -0.85
N ILE A 76 -5.64 -4.71 -0.86
CA ILE A 76 -5.72 -3.56 -1.77
C ILE A 76 -5.59 -4.05 -3.21
N ILE A 77 -4.60 -4.89 -3.49
CA ILE A 77 -4.36 -5.44 -4.84
C ILE A 77 -5.57 -6.23 -5.34
N VAL A 78 -6.11 -7.13 -4.52
CA VAL A 78 -7.31 -7.90 -4.88
C VAL A 78 -8.49 -6.97 -5.14
N ASN A 79 -8.72 -5.94 -4.32
CA ASN A 79 -9.80 -4.99 -4.56
C ASN A 79 -9.62 -4.21 -5.88
N LEU A 80 -8.39 -3.80 -6.22
CA LEU A 80 -8.11 -3.18 -7.51
C LEU A 80 -8.35 -4.15 -8.68
N LEU A 81 -7.86 -5.39 -8.60
CA LEU A 81 -8.09 -6.42 -9.63
C LEU A 81 -9.58 -6.71 -9.85
N LEU A 82 -10.36 -6.80 -8.78
CA LEU A 82 -11.81 -6.95 -8.87
C LEU A 82 -12.48 -5.72 -9.51
N SER A 83 -11.99 -4.52 -9.20
CA SER A 83 -12.53 -3.28 -9.76
C SER A 83 -12.26 -3.16 -11.26
N TYR A 84 -11.04 -3.48 -11.71
CA TYR A 84 -10.71 -3.52 -13.13
C TYR A 84 -11.51 -4.59 -13.87
N ARG A 85 -11.75 -5.74 -13.22
CA ARG A 85 -12.60 -6.80 -13.77
C ARG A 85 -14.04 -6.34 -13.98
N ASP A 86 -14.61 -5.52 -13.07
CA ASP A 86 -15.98 -5.01 -13.21
C ASP A 86 -16.17 -4.17 -14.48
N ILE A 87 -15.10 -3.52 -14.95
CA ILE A 87 -15.08 -2.72 -16.19
C ILE A 87 -14.38 -3.44 -17.36
N GLN A 88 -14.04 -4.71 -17.21
CA GLN A 88 -13.36 -5.53 -18.22
C GLN A 88 -12.00 -4.95 -18.69
N ASP A 89 -11.32 -4.18 -17.84
CA ASP A 89 -10.01 -3.61 -18.14
C ASP A 89 -8.90 -4.62 -17.78
N TYR A 90 -8.79 -5.67 -18.61
CA TYR A 90 -7.84 -6.77 -18.40
C TYR A 90 -6.38 -6.33 -18.59
N ASP A 91 -6.13 -5.35 -19.46
CA ASP A 91 -4.79 -4.76 -19.65
C ASP A 91 -4.31 -4.07 -18.37
N ALA A 92 -5.18 -3.30 -17.69
CA ALA A 92 -4.84 -2.71 -16.40
C ALA A 92 -4.59 -3.77 -15.31
N MET A 93 -5.32 -4.89 -15.32
CA MET A 93 -5.08 -6.01 -14.40
C MET A 93 -3.69 -6.62 -14.62
N VAL A 94 -3.33 -6.92 -15.88
CA VAL A 94 -2.02 -7.47 -16.24
C VAL A 94 -0.90 -6.52 -15.82
N LYS A 95 -1.00 -5.24 -16.22
CA LYS A 95 -0.01 -4.21 -15.86
C LYS A 95 0.13 -4.04 -14.35
N LEU A 96 -0.94 -4.17 -13.57
CA LEU A 96 -0.86 -4.08 -12.11
C LEU A 96 0.02 -5.21 -11.56
N VAL A 97 -0.24 -6.46 -11.95
CA VAL A 97 0.51 -7.62 -11.44
C VAL A 97 1.96 -7.61 -11.92
N GLU A 98 2.21 -7.29 -13.18
CA GLU A 98 3.58 -7.14 -13.69
C GLU A 98 4.35 -6.05 -12.96
N THR A 99 3.70 -4.93 -12.61
CA THR A 99 4.34 -3.89 -11.79
C THR A 99 4.74 -4.43 -10.41
N LEU A 100 3.92 -5.30 -9.80
CA LEU A 100 4.26 -5.93 -8.52
C LEU A 100 5.45 -6.89 -8.63
N GLU A 101 5.57 -7.63 -9.73
CA GLU A 101 6.70 -8.53 -9.99
C GLU A 101 8.02 -7.78 -10.19
N MET A 102 7.95 -6.54 -10.71
CA MET A 102 9.12 -5.67 -10.88
C MET A 102 9.61 -5.05 -9.56
N LEU A 103 8.80 -5.07 -8.50
CA LEU A 103 9.19 -4.51 -7.21
C LEU A 103 10.11 -5.48 -6.47
N PRO A 104 11.35 -5.07 -6.12
CA PRO A 104 12.21 -5.93 -5.32
C PRO A 104 11.54 -6.20 -3.97
N THR A 105 11.68 -7.41 -3.44
CA THR A 105 11.14 -7.84 -2.14
C THR A 105 9.61 -7.92 -2.00
N CYS A 106 8.85 -7.66 -3.08
CA CYS A 106 7.39 -7.82 -3.09
C CYS A 106 7.01 -9.27 -3.43
N ASP A 107 6.43 -9.99 -2.47
CA ASP A 107 5.94 -11.38 -2.66
C ASP A 107 4.43 -11.45 -2.98
N LEU A 108 3.78 -10.29 -3.17
CA LEU A 108 2.34 -10.24 -3.41
C LEU A 108 1.95 -10.91 -4.73
N ALA A 109 2.73 -10.70 -5.79
CA ALA A 109 2.49 -11.36 -7.08
C ALA A 109 2.56 -12.90 -6.98
N ASP A 110 3.27 -13.43 -5.97
CA ASP A 110 3.37 -14.86 -5.76
C ASP A 110 2.14 -15.50 -5.11
N GLN A 111 1.25 -14.69 -4.54
CA GLN A 111 0.08 -15.16 -3.84
C GLN A 111 -0.95 -15.77 -4.80
N HIS A 112 -1.54 -16.90 -4.38
CA HIS A 112 -2.45 -17.70 -5.21
C HIS A 112 -3.68 -16.91 -5.70
N ASN A 113 -4.23 -16.04 -4.87
CA ASN A 113 -5.36 -15.17 -5.23
C ASN A 113 -5.00 -14.19 -6.35
N ILE A 114 -3.82 -13.56 -6.27
CA ILE A 114 -3.34 -12.62 -7.28
C ILE A 114 -3.00 -13.37 -8.57
N LYS A 115 -2.28 -14.50 -8.50
CA LYS A 115 -2.00 -15.37 -9.66
C LYS A 115 -3.26 -15.84 -10.37
N PHE A 116 -4.32 -16.18 -9.63
CA PHE A 116 -5.60 -16.55 -10.21
C PHE A 116 -6.20 -15.41 -11.05
N HIS A 117 -6.24 -14.20 -10.50
CA HIS A 117 -6.75 -13.02 -11.21
C HIS A 117 -5.87 -12.61 -12.40
N TYR A 118 -4.55 -12.77 -12.26
CA TYR A 118 -3.59 -12.52 -13.33
C TYR A 118 -3.78 -13.48 -14.50
N ALA A 119 -3.79 -14.79 -14.22
CA ALA A 119 -4.03 -15.82 -15.23
C ALA A 119 -5.40 -15.64 -15.90
N PHE A 120 -6.42 -15.22 -15.16
CA PHE A 120 -7.72 -14.88 -15.73
C PHE A 120 -7.62 -13.72 -16.73
N ALA A 121 -6.90 -12.65 -16.39
CA ALA A 121 -6.74 -11.49 -17.26
C ALA A 121 -5.93 -11.82 -18.53
N LEU A 122 -4.87 -12.64 -18.42
CA LEU A 122 -4.07 -13.09 -19.56
C LEU A 122 -4.83 -13.96 -20.58
N ASN A 123 -5.95 -14.58 -20.16
CA ASN A 123 -6.75 -15.47 -21.02
C ASN A 123 -7.90 -14.75 -21.75
N ARG A 124 -8.02 -13.43 -21.60
CA ARG A 124 -9.09 -12.62 -22.21
C ARG A 124 -8.56 -11.78 -23.36
#